data_AF-A0A3B0UG43-F1
#
_entry.id   AF-A0A3B0UG43-F1
#
_cell.length_a   1.000
_cell.length_b   1.000
_cell.length_c   1.000
_cell.angle_alpha   90.00
_cell.angle_beta   90.00
_cell.angle_gamma   90.00
#
_symmetry.space_group_name_H-M   'P 1'
#
loop_
_entity.id
_entity.type
_entity.pdbx_description
1 polymer ?
#
loop_
_entity_poly.entity_id
_entity_poly.type
_entity_poly.pdbx_seq_one_letter_code
_entity_poly.pdbx_strand_id
1 'polypeptide(L)'
;ENKTAFWEVYGEHETATNTLIDMRAKNIEKFADNYENLTDEVADEIVSTYMTSKAKQLKIQKTTYKKMKKIMGARQAARFIQIMNQVQLLIDVQIASEVPLIE
;
A
#
# COMPACT_ATOMS: atom_id res chain seq x y z
N GLU A 1 -19.55 -22.79 -0.69
CA GLU A 1 -18.75 -22.96 -1.92
C GLU A 1 -17.67 -21.89 -2.14
N ASN A 2 -17.90 -20.60 -1.82
CA ASN A 2 -16.90 -19.54 -2.11
C ASN A 2 -15.72 -19.40 -1.11
N LYS A 3 -15.57 -20.30 -0.13
CA LYS A 3 -14.54 -20.16 0.93
C LYS A 3 -13.13 -20.30 0.36
N THR A 4 -12.87 -21.30 -0.48
CA THR A 4 -11.54 -21.54 -1.07
C THR A 4 -11.13 -20.40 -2.01
N ALA A 5 -12.03 -20.01 -2.91
CA ALA A 5 -11.78 -18.92 -3.86
C ALA A 5 -11.56 -17.56 -3.15
N PHE A 6 -12.22 -17.33 -2.01
CA PHE A 6 -11.97 -16.14 -1.20
C PHE A 6 -10.53 -16.11 -0.67
N TRP A 7 -10.08 -17.19 -0.04
CA TRP A 7 -8.73 -17.24 0.56
C TRP A 7 -7.62 -17.16 -0.48
N GLU A 8 -7.85 -17.68 -1.69
CA GLU A 8 -6.93 -17.52 -2.81
C GLU A 8 -6.77 -16.04 -3.19
N VAL A 9 -7.87 -15.32 -3.45
CA VAL A 9 -7.82 -13.89 -3.81
C VAL A 9 -7.27 -13.04 -2.65
N TYR A 10 -7.58 -13.41 -1.41
CA TYR A 10 -6.99 -12.77 -0.22
C TYR A 10 -5.48 -12.98 -0.16
N GLY A 11 -4.99 -14.21 -0.34
CA GLY A 11 -3.55 -14.51 -0.31
C GLY A 11 -2.76 -13.77 -1.40
N GLU A 12 -3.34 -13.62 -2.59
CA GLU A 12 -2.76 -12.79 -3.66
C GLU A 12 -2.71 -11.31 -3.26
N HIS A 13 -3.78 -10.79 -2.63
CA HIS A 13 -3.82 -9.42 -2.13
C HIS A 13 -2.72 -9.19 -1.08
N GLU A 14 -2.62 -10.07 -0.08
CA GLU A 14 -1.61 -9.97 0.98
C GLU A 14 -0.20 -10.02 0.44
N THR A 15 0.08 -10.94 -0.49
CA THR A 15 1.42 -11.06 -1.10
C THR A 15 1.81 -9.77 -1.83
N ALA A 16 0.87 -9.20 -2.60
CA ALA A 16 1.10 -7.95 -3.31
C ALA A 16 1.24 -6.76 -2.34
N THR A 17 0.46 -6.74 -1.25
CA THR A 17 0.53 -5.73 -0.20
C THR A 17 1.85 -5.81 0.57
N ASN A 18 2.36 -7.00 0.89
CA ASN A 18 3.67 -7.18 1.53
C ASN A 18 4.80 -6.62 0.67
N THR A 19 4.78 -6.89 -0.64
CA THR A 19 5.77 -6.30 -1.56
C THR A 19 5.69 -4.76 -1.58
N LEU A 20 4.49 -4.19 -1.46
CA LEU A 20 4.30 -2.74 -1.36
C LEU A 20 4.83 -2.20 -0.01
N ILE A 21 4.60 -2.91 1.09
CA ILE A 21 5.09 -2.54 2.43
C ILE A 21 6.62 -2.52 2.43
N ASP A 22 7.28 -3.55 1.88
CA ASP A 22 8.75 -3.61 1.79
C ASP A 22 9.31 -2.43 0.99
N MET A 23 8.66 -2.06 -0.11
CA MET A 23 9.04 -0.91 -0.92
C MET A 23 8.92 0.41 -0.15
N ARG A 24 7.87 0.55 0.66
CA ARG A 24 7.66 1.75 1.48
C ARG A 24 8.63 1.82 2.65
N ALA A 25 8.90 0.71 3.31
CA ALA A 25 9.87 0.62 4.40
C ALA A 25 11.26 1.06 3.92
N LYS A 26 11.73 0.53 2.78
CA LYS A 26 13.00 0.95 2.15
C LYS A 26 13.04 2.43 1.80
N ASN A 27 11.91 3.02 1.40
CA ASN A 27 11.85 4.45 1.11
C ASN A 27 11.97 5.32 2.37
N ILE A 28 11.39 4.85 3.48
CA ILE A 28 11.50 5.51 4.79
C ILE A 28 12.91 5.34 5.36
N GLU A 29 13.51 4.15 5.25
CA GLU A 29 14.92 3.89 5.61
C GLU A 29 15.85 4.83 4.83
N LYS A 30 15.66 4.93 3.51
CA LYS A 30 16.43 5.86 2.68
C LYS A 30 16.31 7.31 3.14
N PHE A 31 15.10 7.76 3.49
CA PHE A 31 14.90 9.09 4.04
C PHE A 31 15.66 9.26 5.36
N ALA A 32 15.55 8.31 6.28
CA ALA A 32 16.24 8.34 7.58
C ALA A 32 17.77 8.38 7.43
N ASP A 33 18.33 7.55 6.54
CA ASP A 33 19.77 7.47 6.28
C ASP A 33 20.35 8.75 5.67
N ASN A 34 19.52 9.57 5.03
CA ASN A 34 19.93 10.80 4.36
C ASN A 34 19.41 12.06 5.06
N TYR A 35 18.72 11.94 6.20
CA TYR A 35 17.96 13.04 6.78
C TYR A 35 18.81 14.29 7.10
N GLU A 36 20.02 14.10 7.62
CA GLU A 36 20.91 15.21 7.97
C GLU A 36 21.52 15.92 6.75
N ASN A 37 21.62 15.24 5.61
CA ASN A 37 22.31 15.72 4.41
C ASN A 37 21.49 15.41 3.16
N LEU A 38 20.20 15.72 3.19
CA LEU A 38 19.27 15.40 2.12
C LEU A 38 19.56 16.29 0.90
N THR A 39 19.92 15.69 -0.23
CA THR A 39 20.11 16.41 -1.49
C THR A 39 18.82 16.45 -2.30
N ASP A 40 18.74 17.38 -3.26
CA ASP A 40 17.60 17.49 -4.17
C ASP A 40 17.37 16.19 -4.95
N GLU A 41 18.44 15.50 -5.35
CA GLU A 41 18.34 14.21 -6.05
C GLU A 41 17.73 13.13 -5.15
N VAL A 42 18.13 13.07 -3.88
CA VAL A 42 17.56 12.11 -2.92
C VAL A 42 16.09 12.44 -2.65
N ALA A 43 15.74 13.72 -2.53
CA ALA A 43 14.37 14.18 -2.37
C ALA A 43 13.48 13.74 -3.55
N ASP A 44 13.96 13.90 -4.79
CA ASP A 44 13.26 13.46 -6.01
C ASP A 44 13.04 11.94 -6.01
N GLU A 45 14.07 11.16 -5.65
CA GLU A 45 13.96 9.70 -5.58
C GLU A 45 12.95 9.23 -4.51
N ILE A 46 12.92 9.90 -3.35
CA ILE A 46 11.97 9.58 -2.26
C ILE A 46 10.54 9.86 -2.71
N VAL A 47 10.28 11.02 -3.30
CA VAL A 47 8.92 11.38 -3.74
C VAL A 47 8.47 10.54 -4.93
N SER A 48 9.38 10.24 -5.87
CA SER A 48 9.11 9.34 -7.00
C SER A 48 8.74 7.93 -6.55
N THR A 49 9.47 7.39 -5.56
CA THR A 49 9.18 6.10 -4.94
C THR A 49 7.85 6.12 -4.20
N TYR A 50 7.55 7.19 -3.46
CA TYR A 50 6.25 7.38 -2.81
C TYR A 50 5.10 7.37 -3.82
N MET A 51 5.19 8.15 -4.91
CA MET A 51 4.15 8.20 -5.95
C MET A 51 3.97 6.84 -6.63
N THR A 52 5.07 6.15 -6.91
CA THR A 52 5.05 4.79 -7.46
C THR A 52 4.35 3.81 -6.51
N SER A 53 4.60 3.92 -5.20
CA SER A 53 3.94 3.09 -4.18
C SER A 53 2.42 3.31 -4.18
N LYS A 54 1.95 4.56 -4.28
CA LYS A 54 0.51 4.89 -4.36
C LYS A 54 -0.13 4.35 -5.63
N ALA A 55 0.57 4.43 -6.78
CA ALA A 55 0.08 3.83 -8.03
C ALA A 55 -0.05 2.30 -7.93
N LYS A 56 0.94 1.62 -7.33
CA LYS A 56 0.90 0.17 -7.07
C LYS A 56 -0.25 -0.20 -6.13
N GLN A 57 -0.45 0.55 -5.05
CA GLN A 57 -1.55 0.36 -4.10
C GLN A 57 -2.91 0.38 -4.81
N LEU A 58 -3.16 1.39 -5.66
CA LEU A 58 -4.40 1.50 -6.42
C LEU A 58 -4.57 0.31 -7.38
N LYS A 59 -3.49 -0.16 -8.01
CA LYS A 59 -3.50 -1.34 -8.89
C LYS A 59 -3.88 -2.62 -8.12
N ILE A 60 -3.35 -2.80 -6.91
CA ILE A 60 -3.71 -3.90 -6.02
C ILE A 60 -5.21 -3.85 -5.70
N GLN A 61 -5.71 -2.71 -5.22
CA GLN A 61 -7.13 -2.53 -4.88
C GLN A 61 -8.05 -2.82 -6.07
N LYS A 62 -7.74 -2.29 -7.26
CA LYS A 62 -8.52 -2.55 -8.49
C LYS A 62 -8.55 -4.04 -8.85
N THR A 63 -7.41 -4.72 -8.75
CA THR A 63 -7.28 -6.15 -9.07
C THR A 63 -8.06 -6.99 -8.07
N THR A 64 -7.86 -6.75 -6.78
CA THR A 64 -8.56 -7.45 -5.70
C THR A 64 -10.07 -7.21 -5.79
N TYR A 65 -10.53 -5.98 -6.02
CA TYR A 65 -11.96 -5.71 -6.22
C TYR A 65 -12.54 -6.49 -7.39
N LYS A 66 -11.86 -6.51 -8.54
CA LYS A 66 -12.31 -7.23 -9.74
C LYS A 66 -12.44 -8.74 -9.46
N LYS A 67 -11.48 -9.34 -8.75
CA LYS A 67 -11.50 -10.76 -8.40
C LYS A 67 -12.55 -11.07 -7.33
N MET A 68 -12.58 -10.31 -6.23
CA MET A 68 -13.59 -10.44 -5.17
C MET A 68 -15.01 -10.27 -5.72
N LYS A 69 -15.26 -9.28 -6.59
CA LYS A 69 -16.59 -9.05 -7.18
C LYS A 69 -17.12 -10.29 -7.90
N LYS A 70 -16.26 -11.04 -8.60
CA LYS A 70 -16.65 -12.26 -9.31
C LYS A 70 -17.12 -13.37 -8.36
N ILE A 71 -16.56 -13.46 -7.16
CA ILE A 71 -16.83 -14.56 -6.23
C ILE A 71 -17.90 -14.24 -5.18
N MET A 72 -18.10 -12.97 -4.81
CA MET A 72 -19.02 -12.59 -3.72
C MET A 72 -19.97 -11.45 -4.06
N GLY A 73 -19.93 -10.92 -5.29
CA GLY A 73 -20.75 -9.80 -5.72
C GLY A 73 -20.18 -8.43 -5.34
N ALA A 74 -20.75 -7.37 -5.93
CA ALA A 74 -20.19 -6.02 -5.88
C ALA A 74 -20.22 -5.40 -4.48
N ARG A 75 -21.29 -5.63 -3.70
CA ARG A 75 -21.46 -5.04 -2.37
C ARG A 75 -20.42 -5.58 -1.39
N GLN A 76 -20.25 -6.90 -1.32
CA GLN A 76 -19.30 -7.55 -0.43
C GLN A 76 -17.86 -7.22 -0.85
N ALA A 77 -17.56 -7.22 -2.15
CA ALA A 77 -16.24 -6.81 -2.65
C ALA A 77 -15.91 -5.34 -2.34
N ALA A 78 -16.89 -4.43 -2.43
CA ALA A 78 -16.69 -3.04 -2.04
C ALA A 78 -16.41 -2.91 -0.53
N ARG A 79 -17.17 -3.61 0.32
CA ARG A 79 -16.93 -3.65 1.77
C ARG A 79 -15.54 -4.19 2.09
N PHE A 80 -15.08 -5.23 1.40
CA PHE A 80 -13.73 -5.75 1.56
C PHE A 80 -12.66 -4.66 1.31
N ILE A 81 -12.78 -3.93 0.20
CA ILE A 81 -11.84 -2.83 -0.12
C ILE A 81 -11.92 -1.70 0.91
N GLN A 82 -13.12 -1.34 1.39
CA GLN A 82 -13.27 -0.34 2.45
C GLN A 82 -12.54 -0.75 3.74
N ILE A 83 -12.65 -2.01 4.15
CA ILE A 83 -11.95 -2.54 5.33
C ILE A 83 -10.43 -2.48 5.13
N MET A 84 -9.92 -2.99 4.01
CA MET A 84 -8.46 -2.96 3.74
C MET A 84 -7.93 -1.53 3.68
N ASN A 85 -8.70 -0.59 3.12
CA ASN A 85 -8.33 0.83 3.09
C ASN A 85 -8.29 1.46 4.49
N GLN A 86 -9.22 1.08 5.39
CA GLN A 86 -9.22 1.57 6.77
C GLN A 86 -7.98 1.11 7.53
N VAL A 87 -7.59 -0.17 7.37
CA VAL A 87 -6.34 -0.69 7.95
C VAL A 87 -5.13 0.08 7.43
N GLN A 88 -5.08 0.30 6.12
CA GLN A 88 -3.97 1.03 5.51
C GLN A 88 -3.91 2.50 5.93
N LEU A 89 -5.04 3.15 6.14
CA LEU A 89 -5.11 4.52 6.65
C LEU A 89 -4.50 4.63 8.05
N LEU A 90 -4.78 3.66 8.94
CA LEU A 90 -4.20 3.66 10.28
C LEU A 90 -2.67 3.55 10.24
N ILE A 91 -2.14 2.70 9.35
CA ILE A 91 -0.68 2.58 9.13
C ILE A 91 -0.11 3.89 8.56
N ASP A 92 -0.80 4.51 7.59
CA ASP A 92 -0.34 5.76 6.98
C ASP A 92 -0.30 6.91 8.01
N VAL A 93 -1.27 6.98 8.92
CA VAL A 93 -1.28 7.96 10.02
C VAL A 93 -0.13 7.72 10.99
N GLN A 94 0.15 6.47 11.36
CA GLN A 94 1.27 6.15 12.24
C GLN A 94 2.60 6.61 11.61
N ILE A 95 2.83 6.28 10.35
CA ILE A 95 4.05 6.71 9.63
C ILE A 95 4.13 8.24 9.57
N ALA A 96 3.04 8.93 9.24
CA ALA A 96 3.01 10.38 9.17
C ALA A 96 3.28 11.06 10.54
N SER A 97 3.03 10.37 11.65
CA SER A 97 3.35 10.87 13.00
C SER A 97 4.82 10.74 13.38
N GLU A 98 5.58 9.88 12.69
CA GLU A 98 6.98 9.58 12.98
C GLU A 98 7.95 10.18 11.96
N VAL A 99 7.53 10.31 10.70
CA VAL A 99 8.38 10.79 9.61
C VAL A 99 8.25 12.31 9.46
N PRO A 100 9.30 13.10 9.73
CA PRO A 100 9.28 14.55 9.53
C PRO A 100 9.19 14.94 8.05
N LEU A 101 8.82 16.21 7.80
CA LEU A 101 8.82 16.77 6.46
C LEU A 101 10.25 17.09 6.01
N ILE A 102 10.49 17.06 4.70
CA ILE A 102 11.70 17.64 4.09
C ILE A 102 11.60 19.16 4.20
N GLU A 103 12.66 19.81 4.68
CA GLU A 103 12.81 21.28 4.76
C GLU A 103 13.53 21.86 3.54
#